data_AF-A0AAQ5XMC3-F1
#
_entry.id   AF-A0AAQ5XMC3-F1
#
_cell.length_a   1.000
_cell.length_b   1.000
_cell.length_c   1.000
_cell.angle_alpha   90.00
_cell.angle_beta   90.00
_cell.angle_gamma   90.00
#
_symmetry.space_group_name_H-M   'P 1'
#
loop_
_entity.id
_entity.type
_entity.pdbx_description
1 polymer ?
#
loop_
_entity_poly.entity_id
_entity_poly.type
_entity_poly.pdbx_seq_one_letter_code
_entity_poly.pdbx_strand_id
1 'polypeptide(L)'
;YWPYDRLVMAKHSEVYPSPEELEAVQTIVSHVECALKSVSDQVDTLKDVKETTEAVNASDGAQERVLRGVMRVGLVAKGLLLKGDKDLELVLLCSNKPTITLLKQVAEKLTAQLETISAGTYSVNPCPGDAGIVVTSTKESALTLIIHLTSPLVRAEQEKMRTVNDPPDVLDRQKCLTALASLRHAKWFQAKVNDLTSAVIVIRILRDLCIRVPTWTPLSGWPLELLVEKAISTSERPMGAGESLRRVLECVASGILLEDGPGIKDPCEKDPVGATAYLTVQQCEDITQSAQFALRLCAFGQMHKVLGMDSKLIKPRKLMGAGGKDGAVTDDLTMNAVMRLNQYRPGLEYRLTSQTGPVHEPVFTMAVDLNGKTYEATGPSKRAAKLNVATKVLQDLGLPIGSESKSESSGDAEGSQESVKAATSSTTSEDTGQGPILTKNGKNPVMELNEKRRSLKYELSAETGGSHEKCFVMEVEVDGQKFKGRGSNKKEAKAYAALAALEKLFPDDSGVSNINRNVSKKKVTYTDMVIYQVCDLQSL
;
A
#
# COMPACT_ATOMS: atom_id res chain seq x y z
N TYR A 1 7.20 11.79 18.53
CA TYR A 1 6.86 10.64 17.66
C TYR A 1 5.54 10.07 18.13
N TRP A 2 4.46 10.37 17.41
CA TRP A 2 3.10 10.00 17.81
C TRP A 2 2.90 8.48 17.70
N PRO A 3 2.48 7.78 18.77
CA PRO A 3 2.29 6.33 18.77
C PRO A 3 1.12 5.85 17.88
N TYR A 4 0.37 6.77 17.27
CA TYR A 4 -0.85 6.50 16.51
C TYR A 4 -0.61 5.94 15.11
N ASP A 5 0.49 6.30 14.45
CA ASP A 5 0.77 5.81 13.08
C ASP A 5 0.83 4.29 13.05
N ARG A 6 1.45 3.66 14.07
CA ARG A 6 1.52 2.20 14.16
C ARG A 6 0.14 1.56 14.27
N LEU A 7 -0.79 2.18 15.00
CA LEU A 7 -2.15 1.66 15.18
C LEU A 7 -2.94 1.75 13.88
N VAL A 8 -2.87 2.91 13.23
CA VAL A 8 -3.55 3.13 11.94
C VAL A 8 -2.99 2.20 10.88
N MET A 9 -1.66 2.02 10.80
CA MET A 9 -1.05 1.09 9.85
C MET A 9 -1.38 -0.38 10.16
N ALA A 10 -1.46 -0.76 11.44
CA ALA A 10 -1.86 -2.10 11.84
C ALA A 10 -3.32 -2.39 11.47
N LYS A 11 -4.25 -1.46 11.77
CA LYS A 11 -5.64 -1.57 11.33
C LYS A 11 -5.74 -1.58 9.81
N HIS A 12 -4.95 -0.76 9.13
CA HIS A 12 -4.94 -0.69 7.66
C HIS A 12 -4.54 -2.04 7.08
N SER A 13 -3.51 -2.70 7.62
CA SER A 13 -3.09 -4.04 7.20
C SER A 13 -4.15 -5.11 7.50
N GLU A 14 -4.89 -4.99 8.59
CA GLU A 14 -5.99 -5.90 8.97
C GLU A 14 -7.16 -5.85 7.98
N VAL A 15 -7.52 -4.65 7.50
CA VAL A 15 -8.65 -4.43 6.60
C VAL A 15 -8.26 -4.43 5.12
N TYR A 16 -6.97 -4.43 4.80
CA TYR A 16 -6.49 -4.46 3.42
C TYR A 16 -6.79 -5.83 2.79
N PRO A 17 -7.23 -5.88 1.52
CA PRO A 17 -7.50 -7.14 0.85
C PRO A 17 -6.26 -8.04 0.80
N SER A 18 -6.47 -9.35 0.85
CA SER A 18 -5.37 -10.31 0.69
C SER A 18 -4.80 -10.29 -0.73
N PRO A 19 -3.56 -10.77 -0.95
CA PRO A 19 -3.00 -10.90 -2.29
C PRO A 19 -3.90 -11.69 -3.25
N GLU A 20 -4.56 -12.75 -2.75
CA GLU A 20 -5.47 -13.59 -3.51
C GLU A 20 -6.75 -12.84 -3.91
N GLU A 21 -7.32 -12.03 -3.00
CA GLU A 21 -8.48 -11.17 -3.30
C GLU A 21 -8.11 -10.15 -4.38
N LEU A 22 -6.93 -9.51 -4.30
CA LEU A 22 -6.46 -8.55 -5.29
C LEU A 22 -6.21 -9.19 -6.66
N GLU A 23 -5.63 -10.39 -6.68
CA GLU A 23 -5.40 -11.15 -7.91
C GLU A 23 -6.73 -11.55 -8.56
N ALA A 24 -7.72 -11.99 -7.77
CA ALA A 24 -9.05 -12.29 -8.26
C ALA A 24 -9.74 -11.06 -8.88
N VAL A 25 -9.65 -9.90 -8.22
CA VAL A 25 -10.16 -8.61 -8.73
C VAL A 25 -9.46 -8.23 -10.04
N GLN A 26 -8.14 -8.28 -10.09
CA GLN A 26 -7.38 -7.95 -11.30
C GLN A 26 -7.72 -8.90 -12.45
N THR A 27 -7.95 -10.18 -12.15
CA THR A 27 -8.30 -11.21 -13.15
C THR A 27 -9.66 -10.93 -13.78
N ILE A 28 -10.73 -10.76 -12.98
CA ILE A 28 -12.07 -10.48 -13.52
C ILE A 28 -12.11 -9.17 -14.29
N VAL A 29 -11.47 -8.11 -13.78
CA VAL A 29 -11.41 -6.81 -14.47
C VAL A 29 -10.66 -6.93 -15.80
N SER A 30 -9.50 -7.60 -15.82
CA SER A 30 -8.71 -7.79 -17.04
C SER A 30 -9.45 -8.61 -18.10
N HIS A 31 -10.08 -9.73 -17.71
CA HIS A 31 -10.87 -10.54 -18.63
C HIS A 31 -12.03 -9.76 -19.23
N VAL A 32 -12.75 -8.99 -18.42
CA VAL A 32 -13.90 -8.19 -18.89
C VAL A 32 -13.46 -7.02 -19.75
N GLU A 33 -12.37 -6.31 -19.42
CA GLU A 33 -11.81 -5.25 -20.25
C GLU A 33 -11.36 -5.78 -21.63
N CYS A 34 -10.67 -6.92 -21.64
CA CYS A 34 -10.25 -7.59 -22.87
C CYS A 34 -11.45 -8.02 -23.72
N ALA A 35 -12.45 -8.65 -23.09
CA ALA A 35 -13.67 -9.06 -23.77
C ALA A 35 -14.44 -7.86 -24.35
N LEU A 36 -14.62 -6.78 -23.58
CA LEU A 36 -15.30 -5.57 -24.04
C LEU A 36 -14.57 -4.87 -25.19
N LYS A 37 -13.23 -4.94 -25.22
CA LYS A 37 -12.45 -4.46 -26.37
C LYS A 37 -12.83 -5.23 -27.64
N SER A 38 -12.85 -6.56 -27.59
CA SER A 38 -13.31 -7.40 -28.70
C SER A 38 -14.78 -7.16 -29.07
N VAL A 39 -15.66 -6.94 -28.09
CA VAL A 39 -17.07 -6.58 -28.32
C VAL A 39 -17.17 -5.26 -29.07
N SER A 40 -16.38 -4.25 -28.71
CA SER A 40 -16.32 -2.96 -29.42
C SER A 40 -16.00 -3.16 -30.90
N ASP A 41 -14.94 -3.91 -31.21
CA ASP A 41 -14.51 -4.12 -32.59
C ASP A 41 -15.59 -4.88 -33.42
N GLN A 42 -16.33 -5.80 -32.80
CA GLN A 42 -17.45 -6.50 -33.45
C GLN A 42 -18.71 -5.65 -33.64
N VAL A 43 -18.99 -4.71 -32.74
CA VAL A 43 -20.16 -3.83 -32.85
C VAL A 43 -19.93 -2.78 -33.94
N ASP A 44 -18.69 -2.30 -34.09
CA ASP A 44 -18.33 -1.33 -35.12
C ASP A 44 -18.37 -1.97 -36.53
N THR A 45 -17.81 -3.18 -36.71
CA THR A 45 -17.86 -3.90 -38.01
C THR A 45 -19.28 -4.20 -38.52
N LEU A 46 -20.23 -4.45 -37.61
CA LEU A 46 -21.64 -4.67 -37.98
C LEU A 46 -22.35 -3.40 -38.45
N LYS A 47 -21.89 -2.21 -38.03
CA LYS A 47 -22.39 -0.94 -38.55
C LYS A 47 -21.92 -0.72 -39.98
N ASP A 48 -20.64 -0.97 -40.25
CA ASP A 48 -20.08 -0.79 -41.60
C ASP A 48 -20.84 -1.63 -42.63
N VAL A 49 -21.15 -2.89 -42.32
CA VAL A 49 -21.91 -3.77 -43.24
C VAL A 49 -23.32 -3.27 -43.50
N LYS A 50 -24.01 -2.67 -42.51
CA LYS A 50 -25.37 -2.10 -42.71
C LYS A 50 -25.35 -0.80 -43.51
N GLU A 51 -24.36 0.06 -43.29
CA GLU A 51 -24.23 1.33 -44.03
C GLU A 51 -23.76 1.10 -45.48
N THR A 52 -22.94 0.07 -45.73
CA THR A 52 -22.48 -0.26 -47.10
C THR A 52 -23.62 -0.76 -48.01
N THR A 53 -24.71 -1.29 -47.45
CA THR A 53 -25.91 -1.66 -48.22
C THR A 53 -26.84 -0.49 -48.57
N GLU A 54 -26.68 0.71 -47.98
CA GLU A 54 -27.65 1.81 -48.17
C GLU A 54 -27.07 3.19 -48.55
N ALA A 55 -25.75 3.40 -48.69
CA ALA A 55 -25.27 4.68 -49.22
C ALA A 55 -23.93 4.61 -49.99
N VAL A 56 -24.00 4.91 -51.29
CA VAL A 56 -22.90 5.46 -52.08
C VAL A 56 -22.93 6.97 -51.90
N ASN A 57 -22.00 7.54 -51.11
CA ASN A 57 -21.32 8.83 -51.35
C ASN A 57 -20.47 9.26 -50.13
N ALA A 58 -19.30 9.82 -50.44
CA ALA A 58 -18.15 10.07 -49.56
C ALA A 58 -18.32 11.21 -48.53
N SER A 59 -17.64 11.09 -47.37
CA SER A 59 -16.66 12.08 -46.91
C SER A 59 -15.81 11.55 -45.75
N ASP A 60 -14.54 11.98 -45.75
CA ASP A 60 -13.43 11.68 -44.85
C ASP A 60 -13.65 12.28 -43.45
N GLY A 61 -14.48 11.62 -42.64
CA GLY A 61 -14.65 11.88 -41.22
C GLY A 61 -14.34 10.62 -40.43
N ALA A 62 -13.48 10.71 -39.41
CA ALA A 62 -13.17 9.60 -38.52
C ALA A 62 -14.46 8.94 -38.02
N GLN A 63 -14.77 7.72 -38.48
CA GLN A 63 -15.96 6.98 -38.09
C GLN A 63 -16.01 6.87 -36.57
N GLU A 64 -17.06 7.43 -35.97
CA GLU A 64 -17.19 7.49 -34.52
C GLU A 64 -17.67 6.14 -33.98
N ARG A 65 -16.76 5.42 -33.31
CA ARG A 65 -17.03 4.11 -32.68
C ARG A 65 -18.27 4.15 -31.79
N VAL A 66 -19.05 3.07 -31.80
CA VAL A 66 -20.25 2.95 -30.93
C VAL A 66 -19.86 2.95 -29.47
N LEU A 67 -18.87 2.12 -29.15
CA LEU A 67 -18.29 1.99 -27.81
C LEU A 67 -16.97 2.75 -27.81
N ARG A 68 -16.92 3.87 -27.09
CA ARG A 68 -15.74 4.75 -27.04
C ARG A 68 -14.65 4.24 -26.12
N GLY A 69 -15.03 3.51 -25.05
CA GLY A 69 -14.05 2.94 -24.15
C GLY A 69 -14.63 2.46 -22.83
N VAL A 70 -13.81 1.69 -22.10
CA VAL A 70 -14.11 1.17 -20.77
C VAL A 70 -13.23 1.86 -19.76
N MET A 71 -13.81 2.31 -18.65
CA MET A 71 -13.12 3.01 -17.58
C MET A 71 -13.39 2.32 -16.24
N ARG A 72 -12.34 2.04 -15.48
CA ARG A 72 -12.48 1.64 -14.08
C ARG A 72 -13.05 2.81 -13.29
N VAL A 73 -14.03 2.56 -12.42
CA VAL A 73 -14.56 3.56 -11.47
C VAL A 73 -14.65 2.95 -10.06
N GLY A 74 -15.32 3.65 -9.13
CA GLY A 74 -15.57 3.14 -7.79
C GLY A 74 -14.29 2.78 -7.03
N LEU A 75 -14.36 1.72 -6.24
CA LEU A 75 -13.28 1.29 -5.35
C LEU A 75 -12.03 0.82 -6.13
N VAL A 76 -12.22 0.19 -7.29
CA VAL A 76 -11.12 -0.35 -8.11
C VAL A 76 -10.24 0.78 -8.62
N ALA A 77 -10.83 1.82 -9.23
CA ALA A 77 -10.08 2.92 -9.82
C ALA A 77 -9.35 3.80 -8.80
N LYS A 78 -9.89 3.84 -7.58
CA LYS A 78 -9.39 4.65 -6.46
C LYS A 78 -8.46 3.86 -5.53
N GLY A 79 -8.31 2.56 -5.77
CA GLY A 79 -7.56 1.66 -4.88
C GLY A 79 -8.15 1.61 -3.46
N LEU A 80 -9.47 1.66 -3.30
CA LEU A 80 -10.12 1.73 -1.98
C LEU A 80 -10.76 0.42 -1.51
N LEU A 81 -10.43 -0.69 -2.17
CA LEU A 81 -10.89 -2.02 -1.78
C LEU A 81 -10.43 -2.35 -0.34
N LEU A 82 -11.34 -2.99 0.39
CA LEU A 82 -11.16 -3.59 1.70
C LEU A 82 -11.45 -5.09 1.60
N LYS A 83 -10.92 -5.85 2.55
CA LYS A 83 -11.17 -7.29 2.67
C LYS A 83 -12.67 -7.59 2.68
N GLY A 84 -13.09 -8.56 1.88
CA GLY A 84 -14.49 -8.94 1.73
C GLY A 84 -15.33 -8.07 0.80
N ASP A 85 -14.78 -7.02 0.18
CA ASP A 85 -15.46 -6.32 -0.91
C ASP A 85 -15.67 -7.27 -2.10
N LYS A 86 -16.92 -7.36 -2.56
CA LYS A 86 -17.30 -8.21 -3.70
C LYS A 86 -17.75 -7.42 -4.92
N ASP A 87 -18.17 -6.18 -4.71
CA ASP A 87 -18.76 -5.35 -5.76
C ASP A 87 -17.69 -4.47 -6.41
N LEU A 88 -17.61 -4.59 -7.73
CA LEU A 88 -16.65 -3.91 -8.59
C LEU A 88 -17.42 -3.14 -9.67
N GLU A 89 -16.86 -2.04 -10.17
CA GLU A 89 -17.56 -1.17 -11.11
C GLU A 89 -16.68 -0.74 -12.28
N LEU A 90 -17.25 -0.81 -13.49
CA LEU A 90 -16.73 -0.22 -14.72
C LEU A 90 -17.78 0.69 -15.34
N VAL A 91 -17.32 1.67 -16.13
CA VAL A 91 -18.17 2.49 -17.01
C VAL A 91 -17.80 2.21 -18.45
N LEU A 92 -18.78 1.78 -19.25
CA LEU A 92 -18.69 1.66 -20.71
C LEU A 92 -19.28 2.91 -21.35
N LEU A 93 -18.44 3.71 -21.99
CA LEU A 93 -18.84 4.94 -22.67
C LEU A 93 -19.32 4.65 -24.09
N CYS A 94 -20.52 5.12 -24.42
CA CYS A 94 -21.13 5.03 -25.74
C CYS A 94 -21.08 6.40 -26.45
N SER A 95 -20.98 6.39 -27.78
CA SER A 95 -21.06 7.61 -28.58
C SER A 95 -22.45 8.24 -28.53
N ASN A 96 -23.49 7.42 -28.65
CA ASN A 96 -24.89 7.82 -28.50
C ASN A 96 -25.44 7.44 -27.12
N LYS A 97 -26.60 7.99 -26.76
CA LYS A 97 -27.33 7.57 -25.56
C LYS A 97 -27.56 6.06 -25.61
N PRO A 98 -27.11 5.30 -24.60
CA PRO A 98 -27.22 3.85 -24.64
C PRO A 98 -28.70 3.44 -24.57
N THR A 99 -29.03 2.36 -25.27
CA THR A 99 -30.39 1.80 -25.32
C THR A 99 -30.44 0.40 -24.72
N ILE A 100 -31.64 -0.07 -24.39
CA ILE A 100 -31.88 -1.45 -23.95
C ILE A 100 -31.40 -2.44 -25.02
N THR A 101 -31.64 -2.12 -26.30
CA THR A 101 -31.18 -2.93 -27.43
C THR A 101 -29.65 -3.06 -27.46
N LEU A 102 -28.93 -1.93 -27.35
CA LEU A 102 -27.47 -1.93 -27.30
C LEU A 102 -26.95 -2.70 -26.08
N LEU A 103 -27.55 -2.51 -24.91
CA LEU A 103 -27.16 -3.20 -23.68
C LEU A 103 -27.26 -4.72 -23.82
N LYS A 104 -28.38 -5.22 -24.37
CA LYS A 104 -28.57 -6.66 -24.63
C LYS A 104 -27.57 -7.20 -25.65
N GLN A 105 -27.32 -6.46 -26.73
CA GLN A 105 -26.34 -6.84 -27.75
C GLN A 105 -24.92 -6.92 -27.18
N VAL A 106 -24.53 -5.95 -26.36
CA VAL A 106 -23.23 -5.96 -25.66
C VAL A 106 -23.14 -7.14 -24.70
N ALA A 107 -24.19 -7.41 -23.92
CA ALA A 107 -24.22 -8.53 -22.98
C ALA A 107 -24.08 -9.89 -23.69
N GLU A 108 -24.80 -10.12 -24.78
CA GLU A 108 -24.72 -11.36 -25.57
C GLU A 108 -23.30 -11.59 -26.13
N LYS A 109 -22.72 -10.57 -26.75
CA LYS A 109 -21.36 -10.65 -27.28
C LYS A 109 -20.32 -10.80 -26.17
N LEU A 110 -20.51 -10.12 -25.04
CA LEU A 110 -19.64 -10.24 -23.87
C LEU A 110 -19.64 -11.66 -23.32
N THR A 111 -20.80 -12.31 -23.24
CA THR A 111 -20.91 -13.73 -22.84
C THR A 111 -20.07 -14.62 -23.75
N ALA A 112 -20.21 -14.48 -25.08
CA ALA A 112 -19.45 -15.28 -26.04
C ALA A 112 -17.93 -15.06 -25.93
N GLN A 113 -17.50 -13.81 -25.72
CA GLN A 113 -16.08 -13.48 -25.54
C GLN A 113 -15.52 -14.02 -24.23
N LEU A 114 -16.26 -13.89 -23.12
CA LEU A 114 -15.83 -14.41 -21.82
C LEU A 114 -15.76 -15.93 -21.80
N GLU A 115 -16.66 -16.63 -22.50
CA GLU A 115 -16.58 -18.09 -22.66
C GLU A 115 -15.32 -18.51 -23.42
N THR A 116 -14.87 -17.69 -24.38
CA THR A 116 -13.62 -17.92 -25.11
C THR A 116 -12.38 -17.69 -24.23
N ILE A 117 -12.43 -16.68 -23.35
CA ILE A 117 -11.30 -16.33 -22.46
C ILE A 117 -11.19 -17.29 -21.26
N SER A 118 -12.32 -17.62 -20.63
CA SER A 118 -12.38 -18.42 -19.41
C SER A 118 -13.72 -19.14 -19.31
N ALA A 119 -13.83 -20.26 -20.04
CA ALA A 119 -15.04 -21.08 -20.13
C ALA A 119 -15.65 -21.40 -18.75
N GLY A 120 -16.97 -21.23 -18.61
CA GLY A 120 -17.73 -21.56 -17.40
C GLY A 120 -17.39 -20.76 -16.14
N THR A 121 -16.56 -19.73 -16.23
CA THR A 121 -16.06 -18.98 -15.05
C THR A 121 -16.95 -17.80 -14.67
N TYR A 122 -17.72 -17.26 -15.62
CA TYR A 122 -18.49 -16.04 -15.45
C TYR A 122 -19.93 -16.20 -15.93
N SER A 123 -20.87 -15.62 -15.19
CA SER A 123 -22.25 -15.40 -15.64
C SER A 123 -22.44 -13.94 -15.99
N VAL A 124 -23.11 -13.67 -17.11
CA VAL A 124 -23.35 -12.30 -17.61
C VAL A 124 -24.86 -12.06 -17.66
N ASN A 125 -25.32 -11.08 -16.90
CA ASN A 125 -26.73 -10.75 -16.77
C ASN A 125 -26.97 -9.27 -17.11
N PRO A 126 -27.68 -8.96 -18.22
CA PRO A 126 -28.08 -7.59 -18.52
C PRO A 126 -29.13 -7.09 -17.51
N CYS A 127 -28.93 -5.90 -16.92
CA CYS A 127 -29.89 -5.23 -16.06
C CYS A 127 -30.27 -3.86 -16.63
N PRO A 128 -31.29 -3.79 -17.51
CA PRO A 128 -31.75 -2.53 -18.09
C PRO A 128 -32.20 -1.48 -17.05
N GLY A 129 -32.78 -1.94 -15.92
CA GLY A 129 -33.25 -1.05 -14.84
C GLY A 129 -32.14 -0.28 -14.13
N ASP A 130 -30.91 -0.81 -14.13
CA ASP A 130 -29.72 -0.16 -13.57
C ASP A 130 -28.79 0.42 -14.65
N ALA A 131 -29.25 0.44 -15.91
CA ALA A 131 -28.44 0.82 -17.07
C ALA A 131 -27.08 0.09 -17.12
N GLY A 132 -27.04 -1.19 -16.74
CA GLY A 132 -25.78 -1.92 -16.60
C GLY A 132 -25.84 -3.40 -16.93
N ILE A 133 -24.66 -4.02 -16.99
CA ILE A 133 -24.47 -5.46 -17.19
C ILE A 133 -23.72 -6.00 -15.97
N VAL A 134 -24.26 -7.04 -15.34
CA VAL A 134 -23.67 -7.66 -14.15
C VAL A 134 -22.91 -8.92 -14.56
N VAL A 135 -21.63 -8.97 -14.26
CA VAL A 135 -20.75 -10.12 -14.48
C VAL A 135 -20.39 -10.72 -13.13
N THR A 136 -20.83 -11.95 -12.85
CA THR A 136 -20.56 -12.63 -11.57
C THR A 136 -19.62 -13.82 -11.77
N SER A 137 -18.61 -13.96 -10.92
CA SER A 137 -17.76 -15.16 -10.95
C SER A 137 -18.47 -16.37 -10.32
N THR A 138 -18.31 -17.55 -10.92
CA THR A 138 -18.91 -18.81 -10.43
C THR A 138 -18.08 -19.48 -9.32
N LYS A 139 -16.94 -18.92 -8.93
CA LYS A 139 -16.07 -19.44 -7.85
C LYS A 139 -16.63 -19.10 -6.46
N GLU A 140 -16.23 -19.85 -5.43
CA GLU A 140 -16.71 -19.70 -4.03
C GLU A 140 -16.54 -18.28 -3.44
N SER A 141 -15.60 -17.49 -3.96
CA SER A 141 -15.48 -16.05 -3.67
C SER A 141 -16.03 -15.22 -4.83
N ALA A 142 -17.34 -15.34 -5.08
CA ALA A 142 -18.01 -14.71 -6.21
C ALA A 142 -17.92 -13.19 -6.16
N LEU A 143 -16.97 -12.64 -6.92
CA LEU A 143 -16.92 -11.21 -7.23
C LEU A 143 -18.03 -10.86 -8.22
N THR A 144 -18.63 -9.69 -8.03
CA THR A 144 -19.66 -9.12 -8.88
C THR A 144 -19.11 -7.84 -9.50
N LEU A 145 -18.96 -7.84 -10.83
CA LEU A 145 -18.53 -6.67 -11.59
C LEU A 145 -19.71 -6.08 -12.35
N ILE A 146 -20.04 -4.83 -12.07
CA ILE A 146 -21.12 -4.10 -12.74
C ILE A 146 -20.51 -3.17 -13.79
N ILE A 147 -20.97 -3.31 -15.03
CA ILE A 147 -20.57 -2.47 -16.15
C ILE A 147 -21.72 -1.50 -16.43
N HIS A 148 -21.57 -0.23 -16.04
CA HIS A 148 -22.56 0.80 -16.29
C HIS A 148 -22.41 1.39 -17.69
N LEU A 149 -23.49 1.43 -18.47
CA LEU A 149 -23.51 2.04 -19.78
C LEU A 149 -23.94 3.50 -19.67
N THR A 150 -23.19 4.40 -20.30
CA THR A 150 -23.54 5.83 -20.32
C THR A 150 -22.96 6.52 -21.55
N SER A 151 -23.35 7.77 -21.77
CA SER A 151 -22.83 8.63 -22.85
C SER A 151 -22.69 10.07 -22.36
N PRO A 152 -21.65 10.81 -22.77
CA PRO A 152 -21.53 12.25 -22.47
C PRO A 152 -22.77 13.07 -22.89
N LEU A 153 -23.52 12.60 -23.90
CA LEU A 153 -24.74 13.26 -24.39
C LEU A 153 -25.88 13.28 -23.36
N VAL A 154 -25.90 12.34 -22.39
CA VAL A 154 -26.93 12.29 -21.34
C VAL A 154 -26.87 13.53 -20.44
N ARG A 155 -25.66 14.08 -20.21
CA ARG A 155 -25.46 15.28 -19.41
C ARG A 155 -25.72 16.56 -20.19
N ALA A 156 -25.38 16.60 -21.48
CA ALA A 156 -25.58 17.77 -22.34
C ALA A 156 -27.06 18.23 -22.43
N GLU A 157 -28.02 17.33 -22.23
CA GLU A 157 -29.45 17.65 -22.24
C GLU A 157 -29.99 18.37 -21.00
N GLN A 158 -29.23 18.49 -19.90
CA GLN A 158 -29.70 19.31 -18.79
C GLN A 158 -29.86 20.79 -19.22
N GLU A 159 -29.23 21.17 -20.34
CA GLU A 159 -29.32 22.50 -20.97
C GLU A 159 -30.33 22.59 -22.13
N LYS A 160 -30.91 21.48 -22.61
CA LYS A 160 -31.92 21.47 -23.71
C LYS A 160 -33.01 20.42 -23.45
N MET A 161 -34.25 20.89 -23.33
CA MET A 161 -35.47 20.07 -23.14
C MET A 161 -35.53 18.91 -24.17
N ARG A 162 -35.88 17.70 -23.71
CA ARG A 162 -35.96 16.43 -24.47
C ARG A 162 -36.28 16.66 -25.95
N THR A 163 -35.32 16.37 -26.83
CA THR A 163 -35.59 16.41 -28.27
C THR A 163 -36.45 15.21 -28.67
N VAL A 164 -37.44 15.43 -29.53
CA VAL A 164 -38.44 14.45 -30.04
C VAL A 164 -37.82 13.25 -30.79
N ASN A 165 -36.49 13.14 -30.85
CA ASN A 165 -35.74 12.21 -31.71
C ASN A 165 -35.03 11.07 -30.96
N ASP A 166 -35.19 10.93 -29.65
CA ASP A 166 -34.58 9.82 -28.92
C ASP A 166 -35.30 8.49 -29.20
N PRO A 167 -34.55 7.38 -29.34
CA PRO A 167 -35.16 6.04 -29.40
C PRO A 167 -36.04 5.77 -28.16
N PRO A 168 -37.15 5.04 -28.32
CA PRO A 168 -38.07 4.77 -27.21
C PRO A 168 -37.46 3.89 -26.10
N ASP A 169 -36.36 3.21 -26.38
CA ASP A 169 -35.68 2.27 -25.49
C ASP A 169 -34.36 2.80 -24.91
N VAL A 170 -34.18 4.13 -24.84
CA VAL A 170 -33.04 4.75 -24.13
C VAL A 170 -33.03 4.32 -22.65
N LEU A 171 -31.84 4.01 -22.12
CA LEU A 171 -31.65 3.61 -20.73
C LEU A 171 -32.02 4.74 -19.75
N ASP A 172 -32.25 4.36 -18.49
CA ASP A 172 -32.62 5.33 -17.45
C ASP A 172 -31.59 6.47 -17.33
N ARG A 173 -32.09 7.70 -17.52
CA ARG A 173 -31.26 8.90 -17.53
C ARG A 173 -30.52 9.10 -16.23
N GLN A 174 -31.16 8.84 -15.09
CA GLN A 174 -30.56 9.06 -13.78
C GLN A 174 -29.43 8.07 -13.52
N LYS A 175 -29.61 6.78 -13.87
CA LYS A 175 -28.56 5.75 -13.78
C LYS A 175 -27.36 6.10 -14.65
N CYS A 176 -27.58 6.55 -15.89
CA CYS A 176 -26.51 6.99 -16.77
C CYS A 176 -25.76 8.22 -16.23
N LEU A 177 -26.45 9.17 -15.60
CA LEU A 177 -25.82 10.33 -14.94
C LEU A 177 -24.99 9.93 -13.73
N THR A 178 -25.48 9.00 -12.91
CA THR A 178 -24.72 8.44 -11.79
C THR A 178 -23.41 7.80 -12.28
N ALA A 179 -23.44 7.05 -13.39
CA ALA A 179 -22.23 6.49 -13.99
C ALA A 179 -21.23 7.57 -14.46
N LEU A 180 -21.71 8.68 -15.04
CA LEU A 180 -20.87 9.83 -15.40
C LEU A 180 -20.33 10.56 -14.17
N ALA A 181 -21.08 10.64 -13.08
CA ALA A 181 -20.60 11.16 -11.80
C ALA A 181 -19.47 10.27 -11.25
N SER A 182 -19.66 8.95 -11.19
CA SER A 182 -18.60 8.00 -10.79
C SER A 182 -17.32 8.12 -11.61
N LEU A 183 -17.44 8.36 -12.93
CA LEU A 183 -16.29 8.62 -13.79
C LEU A 183 -15.55 9.92 -13.42
N ARG A 184 -16.29 11.00 -13.15
CA ARG A 184 -15.71 12.28 -12.68
C ARG A 184 -15.04 12.11 -11.32
N HIS A 185 -15.69 11.41 -10.38
CA HIS A 185 -15.15 11.13 -9.05
C HIS A 185 -13.84 10.35 -9.14
N ALA A 186 -13.76 9.33 -10.01
CA ALA A 186 -12.53 8.57 -10.23
C ALA A 186 -11.39 9.45 -10.76
N LYS A 187 -11.66 10.30 -11.77
CA LYS A 187 -10.67 11.24 -12.31
C LYS A 187 -10.22 12.28 -11.28
N TRP A 188 -11.15 12.85 -10.54
CA TRP A 188 -10.84 13.79 -9.47
C TRP A 188 -10.00 13.13 -8.38
N PHE A 189 -10.35 11.91 -7.97
CA PHE A 189 -9.63 11.17 -6.95
C PHE A 189 -8.18 10.92 -7.36
N GLN A 190 -7.97 10.48 -8.61
CA GLN A 190 -6.63 10.28 -9.16
C GLN A 190 -5.82 11.57 -9.19
N ALA A 191 -6.45 12.71 -9.50
CA ALA A 191 -5.77 14.00 -9.60
C ALA A 191 -5.53 14.70 -8.25
N LYS A 192 -6.34 14.42 -7.23
CA LYS A 192 -6.35 15.17 -5.96
C LYS A 192 -5.96 14.35 -4.73
N VAL A 193 -6.24 13.05 -4.73
CA VAL A 193 -6.07 12.19 -3.55
C VAL A 193 -4.86 11.29 -3.66
N ASN A 194 -4.55 10.75 -4.84
CA ASN A 194 -3.47 9.75 -4.99
C ASN A 194 -2.10 10.24 -4.52
N ASP A 195 -1.77 11.51 -4.78
CA ASP A 195 -0.50 12.12 -4.39
C ASP A 195 -0.53 12.73 -2.98
N LEU A 196 -1.70 12.72 -2.32
CA LEU A 196 -1.86 13.28 -0.98
C LEU A 196 -1.41 12.26 0.06
N THR A 197 -0.36 12.61 0.81
CA THR A 197 0.25 11.73 1.81
C THR A 197 -0.80 11.24 2.80
N SER A 198 -0.81 9.93 3.04
CA SER A 198 -1.73 9.23 3.96
C SER A 198 -3.23 9.24 3.61
N ALA A 199 -3.69 10.00 2.61
CA ALA A 199 -5.11 10.14 2.32
C ALA A 199 -5.79 8.81 1.99
N VAL A 200 -5.24 8.03 1.05
CA VAL A 200 -5.79 6.71 0.66
C VAL A 200 -5.86 5.75 1.87
N ILE A 201 -4.86 5.78 2.75
CA ILE A 201 -4.84 4.95 3.97
C ILE A 201 -5.97 5.38 4.91
N VAL A 202 -6.11 6.69 5.15
CA VAL A 202 -7.15 7.24 6.03
C VAL A 202 -8.55 6.99 5.48
N ILE A 203 -8.76 7.10 4.16
CA ILE A 203 -10.05 6.78 3.53
C ILE A 203 -10.42 5.31 3.77
N ARG A 204 -9.48 4.38 3.58
CA ARG A 204 -9.72 2.94 3.87
C ARG A 204 -10.10 2.71 5.33
N ILE A 205 -9.41 3.35 6.27
CA ILE A 205 -9.68 3.24 7.72
C ILE A 205 -11.05 3.82 8.08
N LEU A 206 -11.40 4.98 7.55
CA LEU A 206 -12.71 5.57 7.82
C LEU A 206 -13.84 4.85 7.09
N ARG A 207 -13.56 4.20 5.95
CA ARG A 207 -14.52 3.31 5.29
C ARG A 207 -14.80 2.08 6.16
N ASP A 208 -13.78 1.46 6.75
CA ASP A 208 -13.94 0.43 7.78
C ASP A 208 -14.72 0.96 9.01
N LEU A 209 -14.49 2.20 9.45
CA LEU A 209 -15.29 2.83 10.51
C LEU A 209 -16.77 2.95 10.11
N CYS A 210 -17.07 3.35 8.88
CA CYS A 210 -18.45 3.45 8.36
C CYS A 210 -19.15 2.08 8.29
N ILE A 211 -18.39 0.99 8.15
CA ILE A 211 -18.91 -0.39 8.18
C ILE A 211 -19.20 -0.83 9.62
N ARG A 212 -18.28 -0.55 10.56
CA ARG A 212 -18.40 -1.00 11.96
C ARG A 212 -19.34 -0.15 12.81
N VAL A 213 -19.47 1.13 12.49
CA VAL A 213 -20.20 2.11 13.30
C VAL A 213 -21.34 2.71 12.46
N PRO A 214 -22.60 2.25 12.64
CA PRO A 214 -23.75 2.66 11.82
C PRO A 214 -23.97 4.17 11.73
N THR A 215 -23.61 4.91 12.77
CA THR A 215 -23.65 6.39 12.78
C THR A 215 -22.86 7.01 11.64
N TRP A 216 -21.74 6.40 11.22
CA TRP A 216 -20.87 6.91 10.17
C TRP A 216 -21.25 6.42 8.76
N THR A 217 -22.07 5.36 8.66
CA THR A 217 -22.47 4.76 7.37
C THR A 217 -22.99 5.79 6.35
N PRO A 218 -23.77 6.83 6.72
CA PRO A 218 -24.23 7.82 5.76
C PRO A 218 -23.12 8.59 5.03
N LEU A 219 -21.89 8.64 5.55
CA LEU A 219 -20.75 9.27 4.86
C LEU A 219 -20.04 8.36 3.86
N SER A 220 -20.34 7.06 3.86
CA SER A 220 -19.64 6.07 3.04
C SER A 220 -19.63 6.44 1.55
N GLY A 221 -18.49 6.28 0.90
CA GLY A 221 -18.29 6.63 -0.50
C GLY A 221 -17.85 8.07 -0.70
N TRP A 222 -18.48 8.78 -1.64
CA TRP A 222 -18.02 10.06 -2.15
C TRP A 222 -17.83 11.16 -1.10
N PRO A 223 -18.76 11.38 -0.14
CA PRO A 223 -18.58 12.44 0.86
C PRO A 223 -17.40 12.18 1.80
N LEU A 224 -17.14 10.92 2.15
CA LEU A 224 -15.97 10.56 2.94
C LEU A 224 -14.67 10.84 2.20
N GLU A 225 -14.59 10.53 0.90
CA GLU A 225 -13.41 10.80 0.08
C GLU A 225 -13.09 12.31 0.03
N LEU A 226 -14.11 13.14 -0.20
CA LEU A 226 -13.99 14.60 -0.20
C LEU A 226 -13.61 15.16 1.18
N LEU A 227 -14.22 14.65 2.24
CA LEU A 227 -13.92 15.05 3.61
C LEU A 227 -12.45 14.81 3.94
N VAL A 228 -11.94 13.62 3.62
CA VAL A 228 -10.54 13.25 3.92
C VAL A 228 -9.56 14.08 3.11
N GLU A 229 -9.81 14.25 1.81
CA GLU A 229 -8.97 15.09 0.97
C GLU A 229 -8.92 16.52 1.51
N LYS A 230 -10.07 17.16 1.73
CA LYS A 230 -10.16 18.55 2.20
C LYS A 230 -9.54 18.73 3.59
N ALA A 231 -9.74 17.77 4.48
CA ALA A 231 -9.12 17.80 5.80
C ALA A 231 -7.58 17.74 5.67
N ILE A 232 -7.03 16.84 4.86
CA ILE A 232 -5.58 16.66 4.77
C ILE A 232 -4.91 17.74 3.91
N SER A 233 -5.51 18.14 2.79
CA SER A 233 -4.92 19.09 1.83
C SER A 233 -4.84 20.53 2.34
N THR A 234 -5.64 20.86 3.35
CA THR A 234 -5.56 22.16 4.05
C THR A 234 -4.46 22.22 5.11
N SER A 235 -3.69 21.15 5.30
CA SER A 235 -2.52 21.17 6.18
C SER A 235 -1.32 21.83 5.49
N GLU A 236 -0.58 22.66 6.22
CA GLU A 236 0.64 23.31 5.72
C GLU A 236 1.83 22.35 5.55
N ARG A 237 1.73 21.15 6.14
CA ARG A 237 2.77 20.12 6.06
C ARG A 237 2.20 18.73 5.80
N PRO A 238 2.99 17.82 5.20
CA PRO A 238 2.66 16.41 5.17
C PRO A 238 2.46 15.86 6.59
N MET A 239 1.47 14.99 6.75
CA MET A 239 1.11 14.36 8.02
C MET A 239 1.21 12.84 7.87
N GLY A 240 1.59 12.17 8.96
CA GLY A 240 1.50 10.70 9.05
C GLY A 240 0.04 10.23 9.08
N ALA A 241 -0.17 8.92 9.00
CA ALA A 241 -1.52 8.36 8.91
C ALA A 241 -2.36 8.58 10.19
N GLY A 242 -1.75 8.48 11.37
CA GLY A 242 -2.40 8.71 12.65
C GLY A 242 -2.76 10.18 12.88
N GLU A 243 -1.87 11.08 12.47
CA GLU A 243 -2.15 12.53 12.50
C GLU A 243 -3.24 12.91 11.49
N SER A 244 -3.16 12.39 10.27
CA SER A 244 -4.15 12.63 9.22
C SER A 244 -5.54 12.14 9.63
N LEU A 245 -5.65 10.93 10.19
CA LEU A 245 -6.91 10.41 10.72
C LEU A 245 -7.48 11.31 11.82
N ARG A 246 -6.63 11.74 12.76
CA ARG A 246 -7.03 12.64 13.84
C ARG A 246 -7.54 13.98 13.28
N ARG A 247 -6.88 14.55 12.28
CA ARG A 247 -7.30 15.80 11.64
C ARG A 247 -8.68 15.67 10.99
N VAL A 248 -8.98 14.54 10.35
CA VAL A 248 -10.32 14.29 9.81
C VAL A 248 -11.37 14.27 10.94
N LEU A 249 -11.08 13.61 12.06
CA LEU A 249 -11.96 13.62 13.24
C LEU A 249 -12.14 15.04 13.80
N GLU A 250 -11.08 15.86 13.82
CA GLU A 250 -11.15 17.27 14.23
C GLU A 250 -12.06 18.09 13.31
N CYS A 251 -11.94 17.92 11.99
CA CYS A 251 -12.81 18.59 11.02
C CYS A 251 -14.30 18.23 11.19
N VAL A 252 -14.61 16.96 11.45
CA VAL A 252 -16.00 16.55 11.71
C VAL A 252 -16.47 17.08 13.07
N ALA A 253 -15.64 16.92 14.11
CA ALA A 253 -15.96 17.34 15.47
C ALA A 253 -16.17 18.87 15.61
N SER A 254 -15.56 19.67 14.73
CA SER A 254 -15.75 21.12 14.69
C SER A 254 -17.10 21.55 14.10
N GLY A 255 -17.95 20.60 13.70
CA GLY A 255 -19.29 20.88 13.18
C GLY A 255 -19.35 21.18 11.69
N ILE A 256 -18.41 20.67 10.87
CA ILE A 256 -18.41 20.90 9.42
C ILE A 256 -19.71 20.45 8.72
N LEU A 257 -20.42 19.48 9.31
CA LEU A 257 -21.65 18.87 8.79
C LEU A 257 -22.95 19.45 9.40
N LEU A 258 -22.85 20.30 10.43
CA LEU A 258 -24.02 20.89 11.08
C LEU A 258 -24.72 21.90 10.15
N GLU A 259 -25.95 22.30 10.49
CA GLU A 259 -26.80 23.17 9.65
C GLU A 259 -26.12 24.50 9.28
N ASP A 260 -25.46 25.14 10.25
CA ASP A 260 -24.67 26.36 10.05
C ASP A 260 -23.20 26.09 9.64
N GLY A 261 -22.86 24.82 9.43
CA GLY A 261 -21.53 24.38 9.03
C GLY A 261 -21.25 24.73 7.56
N PRO A 262 -19.96 24.89 7.17
CA PRO A 262 -19.60 25.21 5.79
C PRO A 262 -19.86 24.06 4.80
N GLY A 263 -20.15 22.86 5.29
CA GLY A 263 -20.41 21.68 4.48
C GLY A 263 -19.25 21.21 3.60
N ILE A 264 -19.56 20.24 2.75
CA ILE A 264 -18.62 19.67 1.77
C ILE A 264 -19.20 19.94 0.39
N LYS A 265 -18.55 20.83 -0.38
CA LYS A 265 -18.95 21.11 -1.76
C LYS A 265 -18.48 19.98 -2.67
N ASP A 266 -19.31 19.61 -3.65
CA ASP A 266 -18.93 18.64 -4.67
C ASP A 266 -18.13 19.32 -5.80
N PRO A 267 -16.83 19.04 -5.97
CA PRO A 267 -16.00 19.63 -7.03
C PRO A 267 -16.25 19.01 -8.41
N CYS A 268 -17.01 17.92 -8.48
CA CYS A 268 -17.32 17.26 -9.74
C CYS A 268 -18.62 17.77 -10.35
N GLU A 269 -19.48 18.50 -9.61
CA GLU A 269 -20.70 19.10 -10.12
C GLU A 269 -20.53 20.58 -10.54
N LYS A 270 -21.31 20.99 -11.54
CA LYS A 270 -21.28 22.37 -12.07
C LYS A 270 -21.98 23.34 -11.12
N ASP A 271 -23.12 22.92 -10.62
CA ASP A 271 -23.88 23.66 -9.63
C ASP A 271 -23.24 23.49 -8.24
N PRO A 272 -23.29 24.51 -7.37
CA PRO A 272 -22.67 24.45 -6.04
C PRO A 272 -23.50 23.58 -5.08
N VAL A 273 -23.51 22.27 -5.33
CA VAL A 273 -24.23 21.27 -4.53
C VAL A 273 -23.34 20.75 -3.41
N GLY A 274 -23.93 20.58 -2.23
CA GLY A 274 -23.27 19.92 -1.11
C GLY A 274 -23.27 18.40 -1.28
N ALA A 275 -22.09 17.76 -1.21
CA ALA A 275 -21.95 16.31 -1.26
C ALA A 275 -22.67 15.59 -0.10
N THR A 276 -22.98 16.31 0.99
CA THR A 276 -23.69 15.81 2.16
C THR A 276 -25.12 16.34 2.28
N ALA A 277 -25.67 16.96 1.23
CA ALA A 277 -26.99 17.60 1.28
C ALA A 277 -28.16 16.62 1.54
N TYR A 278 -27.94 15.31 1.36
CA TYR A 278 -28.94 14.28 1.66
C TYR A 278 -28.98 13.87 3.15
N LEU A 279 -28.03 14.32 3.97
CA LEU A 279 -28.01 14.00 5.39
C LEU A 279 -29.08 14.79 6.12
N THR A 280 -29.78 14.10 7.02
CA THR A 280 -30.70 14.75 7.96
C THR A 280 -29.94 15.48 9.06
N VAL A 281 -30.56 16.49 9.68
CA VAL A 281 -29.99 17.23 10.82
C VAL A 281 -29.58 16.28 11.95
N GLN A 282 -30.39 15.26 12.24
CA GLN A 282 -30.07 14.26 13.26
C GLN A 282 -28.84 13.42 12.89
N GLN A 283 -28.72 12.98 11.64
CA GLN A 283 -27.52 12.25 11.19
C GLN A 283 -26.27 13.12 11.31
N CYS A 284 -26.35 14.40 10.96
CA CYS A 284 -25.25 15.34 11.11
C CYS A 284 -24.82 15.52 12.57
N GLU A 285 -25.78 15.65 13.50
CA GLU A 285 -25.51 15.75 14.94
C GLU A 285 -24.87 14.47 15.47
N ASP A 286 -25.42 13.30 15.14
CA ASP A 286 -24.92 12.01 15.61
C ASP A 286 -23.48 11.75 15.14
N ILE A 287 -23.18 12.06 13.87
CA ILE A 287 -21.84 11.96 13.30
C ILE A 287 -20.88 12.93 14.00
N THR A 288 -21.31 14.17 14.22
CA THR A 288 -20.51 15.21 14.88
C THR A 288 -20.19 14.81 16.33
N GLN A 289 -21.19 14.37 17.09
CA GLN A 289 -21.02 13.88 18.46
C GLN A 289 -20.09 12.66 18.51
N SER A 290 -20.26 11.71 17.57
CA SER A 290 -19.41 10.53 17.46
C SER A 290 -17.95 10.91 17.20
N ALA A 291 -17.69 11.87 16.30
CA ALA A 291 -16.35 12.39 16.04
C ALA A 291 -15.74 13.11 17.24
N GLN A 292 -16.51 13.93 17.96
CA GLN A 292 -16.08 14.60 19.19
C GLN A 292 -15.68 13.60 20.29
N PHE A 293 -16.41 12.49 20.40
CA PHE A 293 -16.06 11.42 21.33
C PHE A 293 -14.79 10.67 20.87
N ALA A 294 -14.70 10.31 19.59
CA ALA A 294 -13.52 9.66 19.02
C ALA A 294 -12.25 10.50 19.18
N LEU A 295 -12.32 11.81 18.98
CA LEU A 295 -11.20 12.73 19.15
C LEU A 295 -10.69 12.75 20.60
N ARG A 296 -11.60 12.76 21.59
CA ARG A 296 -11.23 12.65 23.01
C ARG A 296 -10.56 11.31 23.30
N LEU A 297 -11.08 10.20 22.77
CA LEU A 297 -10.42 8.89 22.89
C LEU A 297 -9.01 8.93 22.31
N CYS A 298 -8.81 9.54 21.14
CA CYS A 298 -7.49 9.72 20.55
C CYS A 298 -6.56 10.52 21.48
N ALA A 299 -7.02 11.67 22.00
CA ALA A 299 -6.25 12.53 22.90
C ALA A 299 -5.81 11.80 24.19
N PHE A 300 -6.64 10.91 24.72
CA PHE A 300 -6.33 10.09 25.90
C PHE A 300 -5.66 8.74 25.58
N GLY A 301 -5.08 8.59 24.38
CA GLY A 301 -4.30 7.39 24.01
C GLY A 301 -5.15 6.14 23.72
N GLN A 302 -6.46 6.29 23.54
CA GLN A 302 -7.41 5.21 23.32
C GLN A 302 -7.88 5.08 21.86
N MET A 303 -7.04 5.50 20.90
CA MET A 303 -7.35 5.42 19.47
C MET A 303 -7.69 4.00 19.00
N HIS A 304 -7.15 2.96 19.66
CA HIS A 304 -7.48 1.57 19.38
C HIS A 304 -8.98 1.27 19.50
N LYS A 305 -9.69 1.94 20.43
CA LYS A 305 -11.16 1.81 20.56
C LYS A 305 -11.88 2.38 19.34
N VAL A 306 -11.40 3.51 18.81
CA VAL A 306 -11.92 4.13 17.58
C VAL A 306 -11.70 3.20 16.38
N LEU A 307 -10.52 2.59 16.31
CA LEU A 307 -10.15 1.62 15.26
C LEU A 307 -10.81 0.24 15.43
N GLY A 308 -11.53 -0.01 16.53
CA GLY A 308 -12.12 -1.31 16.82
C GLY A 308 -11.09 -2.42 17.02
N MET A 309 -9.92 -2.08 17.57
CA MET A 309 -8.81 -2.99 17.84
C MET A 309 -8.70 -3.33 19.33
N ASP A 310 -8.33 -4.58 19.63
CA ASP A 310 -8.05 -5.00 21.00
C ASP A 310 -6.80 -4.32 21.56
N SER A 311 -6.94 -3.71 22.75
CA SER A 311 -5.84 -3.01 23.44
C SER A 311 -4.63 -3.90 23.74
N LYS A 312 -4.80 -5.23 23.75
CA LYS A 312 -3.75 -6.21 24.10
C LYS A 312 -2.62 -6.27 23.06
N LEU A 313 -2.85 -5.82 21.82
CA LEU A 313 -1.84 -5.79 20.75
C LEU A 313 -0.90 -4.57 20.81
N ILE A 314 -1.14 -3.65 21.76
CA ILE A 314 -0.47 -2.35 21.81
C ILE A 314 0.24 -2.25 23.15
N LYS A 315 1.45 -2.80 23.25
CA LYS A 315 2.33 -2.47 24.38
C LYS A 315 2.80 -1.02 24.19
N PRO A 316 2.41 -0.05 25.04
CA PRO A 316 3.10 1.23 25.05
C PRO A 316 4.55 0.98 25.48
N ARG A 317 5.50 1.56 24.76
CA ARG A 317 6.87 1.68 25.25
C ARG A 317 6.77 2.59 26.47
N LYS A 318 6.89 2.04 27.69
CA LYS A 318 6.87 2.84 28.93
C LYS A 318 7.92 3.94 28.80
N LEU A 319 7.46 5.19 28.84
CA LEU A 319 8.31 6.32 29.24
C LEU A 319 8.79 6.00 30.67
N MET A 320 10.09 6.11 30.90
CA MET A 320 10.67 6.01 32.24
C MET A 320 9.95 6.97 33.20
N GLY A 321 9.46 6.47 34.33
CA GLY A 321 9.00 7.31 35.43
C GLY A 321 8.00 6.62 36.37
N ALA A 322 8.40 6.53 37.65
CA ALA A 322 7.62 6.24 38.85
C ALA A 322 7.21 4.77 39.13
N GLY A 323 7.61 4.33 40.33
CA GLY A 323 7.48 2.97 40.84
C GLY A 323 6.10 2.61 41.38
N GLY A 324 5.91 1.30 41.58
CA GLY A 324 4.71 0.69 42.15
C GLY A 324 4.56 -0.78 41.72
N LYS A 325 5.03 -1.69 42.58
CA LYS A 325 4.70 -3.12 42.66
C LYS A 325 3.18 -3.26 43.01
N ASP A 326 2.38 -4.27 42.65
CA ASP A 326 2.52 -5.69 42.31
C ASP A 326 1.30 -6.15 41.47
N GLY A 327 1.41 -7.30 40.80
CA GLY A 327 0.26 -8.08 40.29
C GLY A 327 0.52 -8.86 38.99
N ALA A 328 1.09 -10.07 39.12
CA ALA A 328 1.39 -11.06 38.07
C ALA A 328 0.10 -11.65 37.41
N VAL A 329 0.06 -12.39 36.30
CA VAL A 329 0.84 -13.55 35.79
C VAL A 329 0.53 -13.73 34.28
N THR A 330 1.39 -14.48 33.58
CA THR A 330 1.32 -15.10 32.23
C THR A 330 1.83 -14.29 31.03
N ASP A 331 3.09 -14.51 30.64
CA ASP A 331 3.43 -15.26 29.42
C ASP A 331 4.95 -15.59 29.44
N ASP A 332 5.28 -16.80 29.89
CA ASP A 332 6.62 -17.20 30.34
C ASP A 332 7.30 -18.25 29.43
N LEU A 333 7.14 -18.17 28.10
CA LEU A 333 7.68 -19.22 27.22
C LEU A 333 8.58 -18.77 26.05
N THR A 334 8.92 -17.48 25.93
CA THR A 334 9.78 -16.99 24.81
C THR A 334 11.07 -16.30 25.22
N MET A 335 11.36 -16.18 26.52
CA MET A 335 12.52 -15.43 27.01
C MET A 335 13.72 -16.35 27.27
N ASN A 336 14.85 -16.08 26.63
CA ASN A 336 16.13 -16.77 26.88
C ASN A 336 16.62 -16.55 28.33
N ALA A 337 17.24 -17.56 28.96
CA ALA A 337 17.66 -17.53 30.37
C ALA A 337 18.56 -16.34 30.73
N VAL A 338 19.48 -15.91 29.84
CA VAL A 338 20.32 -14.72 30.08
C VAL A 338 19.48 -13.46 30.19
N MET A 339 18.43 -13.36 29.36
CA MET A 339 17.54 -12.20 29.33
C MET A 339 16.63 -12.18 30.56
N ARG A 340 16.10 -13.33 30.99
CA ARG A 340 15.35 -13.45 32.25
C ARG A 340 16.20 -13.07 33.46
N LEU A 341 17.43 -13.57 33.53
CA LEU A 341 18.32 -13.25 34.65
C LEU A 341 18.69 -11.77 34.68
N ASN A 342 18.94 -11.15 33.52
CA ASN A 342 19.21 -9.71 33.44
C ASN A 342 17.98 -8.84 33.75
N GLN A 343 16.76 -9.34 33.50
CA GLN A 343 15.53 -8.67 33.95
C GLN A 343 15.38 -8.72 35.48
N TYR A 344 15.74 -9.85 36.09
CA TYR A 344 15.69 -10.00 37.55
C TYR A 344 16.77 -9.19 38.26
N ARG A 345 17.98 -9.12 37.68
CA ARG A 345 19.10 -8.34 38.21
C ARG A 345 19.89 -7.67 37.09
N PRO A 346 19.53 -6.42 36.73
CA PRO A 346 20.28 -5.67 35.73
C PRO A 346 21.68 -5.33 36.24
N GLY A 347 22.68 -5.38 35.35
CA GLY A 347 24.07 -5.05 35.67
C GLY A 347 24.93 -6.23 36.16
N LEU A 348 24.47 -7.48 35.95
CA LEU A 348 25.22 -8.67 36.33
C LEU A 348 26.42 -8.92 35.39
N GLU A 349 27.64 -8.94 35.95
CA GLU A 349 28.86 -9.15 35.17
C GLU A 349 29.22 -10.64 35.05
N TYR A 350 29.27 -11.12 33.82
CA TYR A 350 29.71 -12.49 33.53
C TYR A 350 31.19 -12.47 33.18
N ARG A 351 31.97 -13.34 33.83
CA ARG A 351 33.41 -13.47 33.62
C ARG A 351 33.75 -14.79 32.98
N LEU A 352 34.64 -14.76 31.99
CA LEU A 352 35.25 -15.99 31.47
C LEU A 352 36.33 -16.45 32.45
N THR A 353 36.17 -17.63 33.03
CA THR A 353 37.11 -18.19 34.02
C THR A 353 38.12 -19.12 33.38
N SER A 354 37.71 -19.87 32.36
CA SER A 354 38.59 -20.82 31.69
C SER A 354 38.19 -21.02 30.22
N GLN A 355 39.19 -21.33 29.40
CA GLN A 355 39.00 -21.79 28.03
C GLN A 355 39.98 -22.95 27.80
N THR A 356 39.44 -24.16 27.64
CA THR A 356 40.20 -25.41 27.50
C THR A 356 39.70 -26.21 26.30
N GLY A 357 40.33 -27.35 26.02
CA GLY A 357 39.97 -28.23 24.91
C GLY A 357 40.72 -27.92 23.60
N PRO A 358 40.69 -28.85 22.62
CA PRO A 358 41.35 -28.67 21.34
C PRO A 358 40.69 -27.57 20.51
N VAL A 359 41.42 -26.98 19.56
CA VAL A 359 40.93 -25.83 18.74
C VAL A 359 39.62 -26.14 18.02
N HIS A 360 39.40 -27.39 17.63
CA HIS A 360 38.19 -27.82 16.95
C HIS A 360 37.02 -28.11 17.93
N GLU A 361 37.25 -28.20 19.23
CA GLU A 361 36.22 -28.43 20.25
C GLU A 361 36.54 -27.66 21.55
N PRO A 362 36.49 -26.32 21.50
CA PRO A 362 36.82 -25.50 22.66
C PRO A 362 35.69 -25.53 23.69
N VAL A 363 36.06 -25.69 24.95
CA VAL A 363 35.17 -25.60 26.11
C VAL A 363 35.43 -24.27 26.81
N PHE A 364 34.39 -23.45 26.93
CA PHE A 364 34.43 -22.17 27.63
C PHE A 364 33.72 -22.31 28.96
N THR A 365 34.35 -21.83 30.02
CA THR A 365 33.75 -21.78 31.36
C THR A 365 33.46 -20.32 31.71
N MET A 366 32.19 -20.05 32.02
CA MET A 366 31.73 -18.73 32.44
C MET A 366 31.33 -18.79 33.91
N ALA A 367 31.58 -17.72 34.65
CA ALA A 367 31.12 -17.56 36.03
C ALA A 367 30.39 -16.23 36.24
N VAL A 368 29.51 -16.21 37.22
CA VAL A 368 28.78 -15.02 37.67
C VAL A 368 28.59 -15.04 39.18
N ASP A 369 28.80 -13.90 39.82
CA ASP A 369 28.62 -13.74 41.26
C ASP A 369 27.25 -13.15 41.55
N LEU A 370 26.43 -13.85 42.33
CA LEU A 370 25.10 -13.39 42.72
C LEU A 370 24.86 -13.70 44.20
N ASN A 371 24.53 -12.66 44.98
CA ASN A 371 24.27 -12.75 46.43
C ASN A 371 25.42 -13.39 47.26
N GLY A 372 26.67 -13.16 46.86
CA GLY A 372 27.84 -13.73 47.53
C GLY A 372 28.11 -15.20 47.19
N LYS A 373 27.39 -15.78 46.23
CA LYS A 373 27.60 -17.13 45.68
C LYS A 373 28.06 -17.03 44.23
N THR A 374 29.15 -17.72 43.90
CA THR A 374 29.68 -17.80 42.53
C THR A 374 29.07 -18.99 41.82
N TYR A 375 28.46 -18.75 40.66
CA TYR A 375 27.88 -19.78 39.81
C TYR A 375 28.70 -19.93 38.54
N GLU A 376 29.11 -21.16 38.25
CA GLU A 376 29.97 -21.48 37.11
C GLU A 376 29.35 -22.60 36.25
N ALA A 377 29.47 -22.45 34.93
CA ALA A 377 29.03 -23.45 33.95
C ALA A 377 29.85 -23.37 32.65
N THR A 378 29.94 -24.52 31.97
CA THR A 378 30.70 -24.69 30.72
C THR A 378 29.78 -24.70 29.49
N GLY A 379 30.36 -24.47 28.31
CA GLY A 379 29.68 -24.65 27.03
C GLY A 379 30.64 -24.58 25.84
N PRO A 380 30.19 -25.05 24.65
CA PRO A 380 31.01 -25.10 23.43
C PRO A 380 31.30 -23.72 22.82
N SER A 381 30.68 -22.67 23.35
CA SER A 381 30.95 -21.28 22.99
C SER A 381 30.75 -20.38 24.21
N LYS A 382 31.38 -19.20 24.22
CA LYS A 382 31.16 -18.18 25.27
C LYS A 382 29.67 -17.84 25.45
N ARG A 383 28.88 -17.86 24.37
CA ARG A 383 27.42 -17.62 24.42
C ARG A 383 26.67 -18.77 25.09
N ALA A 384 26.99 -20.02 24.75
CA ALA A 384 26.38 -21.20 25.36
C ALA A 384 26.75 -21.34 26.85
N ALA A 385 28.03 -21.13 27.19
CA ALA A 385 28.48 -21.12 28.58
C ALA A 385 27.76 -20.03 29.41
N LYS A 386 27.60 -18.82 28.86
CA LYS A 386 26.86 -17.72 29.49
C LYS A 386 25.38 -18.07 29.70
N LEU A 387 24.77 -18.74 28.72
CA LEU A 387 23.40 -19.24 28.81
C LEU A 387 23.24 -20.27 29.94
N ASN A 388 24.14 -21.25 30.01
CA ASN A 388 24.11 -22.32 31.00
C ASN A 388 24.31 -21.79 32.42
N VAL A 389 25.21 -20.81 32.61
CA VAL A 389 25.36 -20.11 33.89
C VAL A 389 24.05 -19.43 34.28
N ALA A 390 23.42 -18.71 33.36
CA ALA A 390 22.16 -18.01 33.65
C ALA A 390 21.03 -18.98 34.01
N THR A 391 20.93 -20.12 33.33
CA THR A 391 19.97 -21.19 33.65
C THR A 391 20.21 -21.75 35.06
N LYS A 392 21.48 -22.03 35.42
CA LYS A 392 21.86 -22.55 36.75
C LYS A 392 21.53 -21.56 37.87
N VAL A 393 21.71 -20.27 37.64
CA VAL A 393 21.34 -19.22 38.60
C VAL A 393 19.83 -19.09 38.75
N LEU A 394 19.07 -19.11 37.64
CA LEU A 394 17.61 -19.06 37.70
C LEU A 394 17.01 -20.29 38.41
N GLN A 395 17.62 -21.46 38.25
CA GLN A 395 17.24 -22.69 38.95
C GLN A 395 17.41 -22.56 40.46
N ASP A 396 18.55 -22.03 40.92
CA ASP A 396 18.85 -21.84 42.34
C ASP A 396 17.98 -20.74 42.98
N LEU A 397 17.47 -19.81 42.17
CA LEU A 397 16.51 -18.78 42.57
C LEU A 397 15.04 -19.26 42.57
N GLY A 398 14.77 -20.52 42.22
CA GLY A 398 13.43 -21.11 42.23
C GLY A 398 12.49 -20.58 41.15
N LEU A 399 13.02 -20.04 40.04
CA LEU A 399 12.24 -19.49 38.94
C LEU A 399 12.02 -20.54 37.82
N PRO A 400 10.84 -20.57 37.16
CA PRO A 400 10.57 -21.55 36.11
C PRO A 400 11.54 -21.42 34.93
N ILE A 401 12.09 -22.55 34.49
CA ILE A 401 12.98 -22.65 33.33
C ILE A 401 12.13 -23.17 32.17
N GLY A 402 11.98 -22.39 31.11
CA GLY A 402 11.40 -22.88 29.86
C GLY A 402 12.20 -24.08 29.36
N SER A 403 11.53 -25.23 29.26
CA SER A 403 12.15 -26.52 28.99
C SER A 403 12.85 -26.57 27.63
N GLU A 404 14.15 -26.88 27.64
CA GLU A 404 14.70 -27.91 26.77
C GLU A 404 15.64 -28.77 27.61
N SER A 405 15.32 -30.04 27.76
CA SER A 405 16.23 -31.05 28.31
C SER A 405 15.98 -32.39 27.64
N LYS A 406 17.03 -32.95 27.03
CA LYS A 406 17.26 -34.40 27.02
C LYS A 406 18.75 -34.68 27.25
N SER A 407 19.05 -35.19 28.44
CA SER A 407 20.12 -36.14 28.81
C SER A 407 19.45 -37.53 28.94
N GLU A 408 20.02 -38.73 28.77
CA GLU A 408 21.38 -39.28 28.60
C GLU A 408 21.28 -40.81 28.25
N SER A 409 22.30 -41.38 27.57
CA SER A 409 22.73 -42.82 27.46
C SER A 409 21.76 -43.87 26.82
N SER A 410 22.11 -44.94 26.08
CA SER A 410 23.34 -45.65 25.67
C SER A 410 22.98 -46.67 24.55
N GLY A 411 23.88 -46.98 23.59
CA GLY A 411 23.83 -48.24 22.79
C GLY A 411 24.09 -48.17 21.27
N ASP A 412 25.36 -48.27 20.88
CA ASP A 412 26.06 -48.87 19.70
C ASP A 412 25.65 -48.76 18.20
N ALA A 413 26.72 -48.46 17.42
CA ALA A 413 27.14 -48.82 16.04
C ALA A 413 26.30 -48.37 14.82
N GLU A 414 26.83 -47.90 13.68
CA GLU A 414 28.16 -47.70 13.08
C GLU A 414 27.96 -46.80 11.82
N GLY A 415 28.97 -46.04 11.35
CA GLY A 415 29.02 -45.56 9.95
C GLY A 415 29.35 -44.08 9.65
N SER A 416 30.62 -43.72 9.79
CA SER A 416 31.48 -42.85 8.94
C SER A 416 30.97 -41.57 8.22
N GLN A 417 31.59 -40.44 8.61
CA GLN A 417 32.24 -39.33 7.84
C GLN A 417 31.42 -38.57 6.76
N GLU A 418 31.43 -37.23 6.65
CA GLU A 418 32.61 -36.34 6.56
C GLU A 418 32.26 -34.85 6.86
N SER A 419 33.28 -34.07 7.26
CA SER A 419 33.24 -32.72 7.83
C SER A 419 33.35 -31.59 6.81
N VAL A 420 32.81 -30.39 7.13
CA VAL A 420 33.62 -29.14 7.07
C VAL A 420 33.08 -28.05 7.99
N LYS A 421 33.98 -27.58 8.87
CA LYS A 421 33.81 -26.47 9.82
C LYS A 421 34.10 -25.11 9.18
N ALA A 422 33.42 -24.11 9.73
CA ALA A 422 33.80 -22.70 9.68
C ALA A 422 34.83 -22.37 10.77
N ALA A 423 35.79 -21.49 10.46
CA ALA A 423 36.49 -20.55 11.37
C ALA A 423 37.53 -19.79 10.52
N THR A 424 37.40 -18.49 10.25
CA THR A 424 37.88 -17.35 11.08
C THR A 424 39.02 -17.66 12.05
N SER A 425 40.20 -17.10 11.81
CA SER A 425 41.20 -16.80 12.82
C SER A 425 41.81 -15.42 12.56
N SER A 426 42.05 -14.71 13.66
CA SER A 426 42.62 -13.38 13.77
C SER A 426 44.11 -13.46 14.12
N THR A 427 44.99 -12.62 13.54
CA THR A 427 45.92 -11.78 14.33
C THR A 427 46.60 -10.67 13.52
N THR A 428 46.69 -9.49 14.14
CA THR A 428 47.68 -8.39 14.05
C THR A 428 48.09 -7.83 12.69
N SER A 429 47.63 -6.62 12.36
CA SER A 429 48.46 -5.43 12.05
C SER A 429 47.58 -4.21 11.69
N GLU A 430 47.95 -3.08 12.27
CA GLU A 430 47.82 -1.69 11.78
C GLU A 430 46.48 -1.17 11.21
N ASP A 431 45.90 -0.28 12.03
CA ASP A 431 45.12 0.90 11.68
C ASP A 431 45.00 1.26 10.18
N THR A 432 43.80 1.08 9.62
CA THR A 432 43.18 2.02 8.67
C THR A 432 41.68 2.03 8.91
N GLY A 433 41.25 2.74 9.96
CA GLY A 433 39.85 3.06 10.15
C GLY A 433 39.34 4.01 9.06
N GLN A 434 38.66 3.49 8.03
CA GLN A 434 37.81 4.31 7.18
C GLN A 434 36.37 4.24 7.68
N GLY A 435 35.88 5.38 8.20
CA GLY A 435 34.48 5.60 8.48
C GLY A 435 33.60 5.47 7.23
N PRO A 436 32.26 5.58 7.36
CA PRO A 436 31.36 5.49 6.21
C PRO A 436 31.76 6.49 5.12
N ILE A 437 31.78 6.04 3.86
CA ILE A 437 32.05 6.91 2.70
C ILE A 437 30.95 7.97 2.63
N LEU A 438 31.35 9.24 2.70
CA LEU A 438 30.45 10.40 2.61
C LEU A 438 30.82 11.26 1.39
N THR A 439 29.83 11.92 0.81
CA THR A 439 30.01 12.93 -0.23
C THR A 439 30.52 14.24 0.35
N LYS A 440 30.88 15.20 -0.52
CA LYS A 440 31.20 16.59 -0.14
C LYS A 440 30.08 17.28 0.65
N ASN A 441 28.84 16.77 0.55
CA ASN A 441 27.65 17.25 1.28
C ASN A 441 27.40 16.49 2.60
N GLY A 442 28.33 15.61 3.03
CA GLY A 442 28.23 14.85 4.28
C GLY A 442 27.16 13.75 4.27
N LYS A 443 26.61 13.40 3.10
CA LYS A 443 25.60 12.34 2.93
C LYS A 443 26.23 11.06 2.39
N ASN A 444 25.52 9.94 2.51
CA ASN A 444 25.92 8.70 1.84
C ASN A 444 25.77 8.87 0.30
N PRO A 445 26.79 8.56 -0.52
CA PRO A 445 26.74 8.72 -1.97
C PRO A 445 25.55 8.04 -2.64
N VAL A 446 25.14 6.86 -2.17
CA VAL A 446 23.99 6.14 -2.74
C VAL A 446 22.69 6.90 -2.48
N MET A 447 22.58 7.54 -1.32
CA MET A 447 21.40 8.30 -0.92
C MET A 447 21.30 9.62 -1.70
N GLU A 448 22.42 10.34 -1.85
CA GLU A 448 22.46 11.59 -2.61
C GLU A 448 22.23 11.38 -4.11
N LEU A 449 22.79 10.31 -4.68
CA LEU A 449 22.52 9.96 -6.07
C LEU A 449 21.04 9.59 -6.28
N ASN A 450 20.43 8.90 -5.32
CA ASN A 450 18.99 8.57 -5.36
C ASN A 450 18.08 9.80 -5.17
N GLU A 451 18.54 10.84 -4.47
CA GLU A 451 17.86 12.14 -4.39
C GLU A 451 17.88 12.86 -5.75
N LYS A 452 19.01 12.80 -6.49
CA LYS A 452 19.15 13.41 -7.82
C LYS A 452 18.42 12.61 -8.91
N ARG A 453 18.43 11.28 -8.83
CA ARG A 453 17.77 10.36 -9.78
C ARG A 453 17.16 9.17 -9.04
N ARG A 454 15.83 9.07 -9.02
CA ARG A 454 15.11 7.99 -8.34
C ARG A 454 15.17 6.68 -9.13
N SER A 455 15.11 5.55 -8.41
CA SER A 455 14.94 4.19 -8.96
C SER A 455 16.14 3.64 -9.75
N LEU A 456 17.36 4.03 -9.37
CA LEU A 456 18.59 3.49 -9.98
C LEU A 456 18.84 2.03 -9.57
N LYS A 457 19.21 1.19 -10.54
CA LYS A 457 19.60 -0.21 -10.31
C LYS A 457 21.12 -0.34 -10.28
N TYR A 458 21.62 -1.10 -9.31
CA TYR A 458 23.04 -1.44 -9.19
C TYR A 458 23.25 -2.91 -9.48
N GLU A 459 24.13 -3.21 -10.42
CA GLU A 459 24.45 -4.57 -10.86
C GLU A 459 25.88 -4.96 -10.46
N LEU A 460 26.08 -6.21 -10.08
CA LEU A 460 27.41 -6.72 -9.77
C LEU A 460 28.13 -7.08 -11.06
N SER A 461 29.15 -6.31 -11.45
CA SER A 461 29.87 -6.54 -12.71
C SER A 461 31.06 -7.49 -12.56
N ALA A 462 31.68 -7.57 -11.38
CA ALA A 462 32.76 -8.51 -11.11
C ALA A 462 32.90 -8.80 -9.61
N GLU A 463 33.27 -10.04 -9.28
CA GLU A 463 33.73 -10.46 -7.97
C GLU A 463 35.07 -11.19 -8.16
N THR A 464 36.13 -10.69 -7.53
CA THR A 464 37.50 -11.24 -7.70
C THR A 464 38.23 -11.19 -6.37
N GLY A 465 39.02 -12.22 -6.06
CA GLY A 465 39.85 -12.30 -4.85
C GLY A 465 39.51 -13.50 -3.96
N GLY A 466 40.49 -13.93 -3.16
CA GLY A 466 40.33 -15.01 -2.18
C GLY A 466 39.48 -14.58 -0.97
N SER A 467 39.11 -15.52 -0.10
CA SER A 467 38.24 -15.24 1.07
C SER A 467 38.71 -14.12 2.00
N HIS A 468 40.01 -13.80 2.02
CA HIS A 468 40.62 -12.76 2.84
C HIS A 468 40.83 -11.42 2.10
N GLU A 469 40.57 -11.36 0.79
CA GLU A 469 40.76 -10.14 -0.02
C GLU A 469 39.72 -10.07 -1.16
N LYS A 470 38.45 -10.22 -0.78
CA LYS A 470 37.36 -10.16 -1.76
C LYS A 470 37.19 -8.74 -2.26
N CYS A 471 37.09 -8.62 -3.58
CA CYS A 471 36.86 -7.37 -4.25
C CYS A 471 35.61 -7.44 -5.12
N PHE A 472 34.73 -6.47 -4.91
CA PHE A 472 33.46 -6.34 -5.62
C PHE A 472 33.51 -5.12 -6.52
N VAL A 473 33.04 -5.27 -7.76
CA VAL A 473 32.84 -4.16 -8.68
C VAL A 473 31.34 -4.05 -8.95
N MET A 474 30.77 -2.91 -8.57
CA MET A 474 29.35 -2.60 -8.78
C MET A 474 29.22 -1.57 -9.90
N GLU A 475 28.23 -1.76 -10.77
CA GLU A 475 27.90 -0.86 -11.87
C GLU A 475 26.52 -0.21 -11.64
N VAL A 476 26.39 1.08 -11.94
CA VAL A 476 25.12 1.80 -11.97
C VAL A 476 25.02 2.57 -13.28
N GLU A 477 23.85 2.51 -13.91
CA GLU A 477 23.55 3.30 -15.12
C GLU A 477 22.73 4.53 -14.75
N VAL A 478 23.25 5.71 -15.07
CA VAL A 478 22.61 7.01 -14.82
C VAL A 478 22.66 7.83 -16.11
N ASP A 479 21.50 8.26 -16.60
CA ASP A 479 21.36 9.07 -17.82
C ASP A 479 22.05 8.45 -19.06
N GLY A 480 21.96 7.12 -19.20
CA GLY A 480 22.59 6.36 -20.29
C GLY A 480 24.11 6.19 -20.18
N GLN A 481 24.72 6.61 -19.06
CA GLN A 481 26.13 6.40 -18.76
C GLN A 481 26.32 5.39 -17.64
N LYS A 482 27.27 4.47 -17.80
CA LYS A 482 27.60 3.44 -16.81
C LYS A 482 28.77 3.85 -15.94
N PHE A 483 28.61 3.73 -14.64
CA PHE A 483 29.61 4.08 -13.62
C PHE A 483 29.94 2.86 -12.78
N LYS A 484 31.23 2.61 -12.55
CA LYS A 484 31.71 1.46 -11.79
C LYS A 484 32.42 1.89 -10.51
N GLY A 485 32.19 1.16 -9.43
CA GLY A 485 32.85 1.34 -8.14
C GLY A 485 33.40 0.03 -7.61
N ARG A 486 34.63 0.07 -7.09
CA ARG A 486 35.35 -1.08 -6.54
C ARG A 486 35.40 -0.97 -5.02
N GLY A 487 35.18 -2.07 -4.29
CA GLY A 487 35.27 -2.08 -2.83
C GLY A 487 35.53 -3.46 -2.23
N SER A 488 35.93 -3.50 -0.96
CA SER A 488 36.16 -4.72 -0.17
C SER A 488 34.86 -5.48 0.13
N ASN A 489 33.72 -4.80 0.01
CA ASN A 489 32.39 -5.37 0.15
C ASN A 489 31.40 -4.72 -0.83
N LYS A 490 30.26 -5.39 -1.08
CA LYS A 490 29.24 -4.91 -2.03
C LYS A 490 28.65 -3.54 -1.66
N LYS A 491 28.64 -3.14 -0.38
CA LYS A 491 28.12 -1.83 0.05
C LYS A 491 29.09 -0.71 -0.30
N GLU A 492 30.37 -0.93 -0.07
CA GLU A 492 31.46 -0.01 -0.39
C GLU A 492 31.58 0.18 -1.91
N ALA A 493 31.55 -0.91 -2.67
CA ALA A 493 31.57 -0.88 -4.13
C ALA A 493 30.38 -0.08 -4.71
N LYS A 494 29.17 -0.20 -4.12
CA LYS A 494 28.01 0.64 -4.48
C LYS A 494 28.22 2.11 -4.18
N ALA A 495 28.81 2.45 -3.03
CA ALA A 495 29.09 3.83 -2.65
C ALA A 495 30.09 4.49 -3.60
N TYR A 496 31.15 3.79 -3.99
CA TYR A 496 32.11 4.30 -5.00
C TYR A 496 31.49 4.44 -6.40
N ALA A 497 30.61 3.52 -6.80
CA ALA A 497 29.92 3.62 -8.08
C ALA A 497 28.99 4.85 -8.11
N ALA A 498 28.30 5.10 -6.99
CA ALA A 498 27.44 6.25 -6.83
C ALA A 498 28.21 7.58 -6.79
N LEU A 499 29.37 7.59 -6.12
CA LEU A 499 30.25 8.75 -6.03
C LEU A 499 30.80 9.14 -7.41
N ALA A 500 31.26 8.16 -8.20
CA ALA A 500 31.73 8.39 -9.57
C ALA A 500 30.63 8.97 -10.49
N ALA A 501 29.37 8.54 -10.30
CA ALA A 501 28.24 9.11 -11.01
C ALA A 501 27.92 10.55 -10.55
N LEU A 502 27.97 10.81 -9.23
CA LEU A 502 27.73 12.14 -8.67
C LEU A 502 28.77 13.17 -9.13
N GLU A 503 30.06 12.84 -9.08
CA GLU A 503 31.13 13.75 -9.50
C GLU A 503 31.05 14.12 -10.99
N LYS A 504 30.70 13.15 -11.84
CA LYS A 504 30.68 13.34 -13.29
C LYS A 504 29.38 13.97 -13.81
N LEU A 505 28.24 13.69 -13.19
CA LEU A 505 26.94 14.19 -13.63
C LEU A 505 26.48 15.44 -12.86
N PHE A 506 27.03 15.68 -11.65
CA PHE A 506 26.63 16.79 -10.78
C PHE A 506 27.84 17.52 -10.14
N PRO A 507 28.74 18.16 -10.94
CA PRO A 507 29.93 18.82 -10.41
C PRO A 507 29.62 20.03 -9.50
N ASP A 508 28.58 20.81 -9.81
CA ASP A 508 28.34 22.15 -9.24
C ASP A 508 27.04 22.26 -8.45
N ASP A 509 27.11 22.02 -7.14
CA ASP A 509 26.05 22.42 -6.19
C ASP A 509 26.73 23.01 -4.94
N SER A 510 27.45 24.12 -5.13
CA SER A 510 27.84 25.04 -4.08
C SER A 510 26.73 26.10 -3.95
N GLY A 511 26.04 26.10 -2.81
CA GLY A 511 24.75 26.76 -2.67
C GLY A 511 24.77 28.29 -2.78
N VAL A 512 23.71 28.85 -3.38
CA VAL A 512 23.10 30.16 -3.04
C VAL A 512 21.59 30.09 -3.31
N SER A 513 20.84 30.72 -2.43
CA SER A 513 19.39 30.89 -2.37
C SER A 513 18.79 31.86 -3.42
N ASN A 514 17.47 31.70 -3.61
CA ASN A 514 16.44 32.64 -4.12
C ASN A 514 16.04 32.68 -5.62
N ILE A 515 14.77 32.29 -5.82
CA ILE A 515 13.63 33.02 -6.45
C ILE A 515 13.62 33.31 -7.97
N ASN A 516 12.50 32.84 -8.56
CA ASN A 516 11.76 33.26 -9.78
C ASN A 516 12.05 32.59 -11.14
N ARG A 517 11.01 31.82 -11.57
CA ARG A 517 10.28 31.80 -12.87
C ARG A 517 11.10 32.15 -14.14
N ASN A 518 11.01 31.44 -15.28
CA ASN A 518 9.86 30.77 -15.89
C ASN A 518 10.33 29.95 -17.12
N VAL A 519 9.71 28.78 -17.32
CA VAL A 519 9.28 28.11 -18.59
C VAL A 519 10.14 28.22 -19.86
N SER A 520 10.59 27.07 -20.39
CA SER A 520 10.25 26.60 -21.76
C SER A 520 10.61 25.13 -22.00
N LYS A 521 9.59 24.41 -22.46
CA LYS A 521 9.46 22.98 -22.80
C LYS A 521 10.58 22.41 -23.68
N LYS A 522 10.90 21.11 -23.49
CA LYS A 522 10.94 20.11 -24.58
C LYS A 522 10.58 18.71 -24.05
N LYS A 523 9.55 18.12 -24.68
CA LYS A 523 9.05 16.75 -24.54
C LYS A 523 10.09 15.75 -25.03
N VAL A 524 10.18 14.59 -24.37
CA VAL A 524 10.38 13.29 -25.03
C VAL A 524 9.42 12.28 -24.41
N THR A 525 8.69 11.64 -25.31
CA THR A 525 7.63 10.64 -25.19
C THR A 525 8.18 9.24 -24.90
N TYR A 526 7.38 8.41 -24.23
CA TYR A 526 7.32 6.98 -24.50
C TYR A 526 5.85 6.57 -24.63
N THR A 527 5.44 6.38 -25.88
CA THR A 527 4.29 5.58 -26.32
C THR A 527 4.74 4.11 -26.28
N ASP A 528 3.94 3.05 -26.14
CA ASP A 528 2.59 2.74 -26.62
C ASP A 528 2.01 1.57 -25.81
N MET A 529 0.68 1.52 -25.65
CA MET A 529 -0.12 0.36 -26.09
C MET A 529 -1.60 0.75 -26.21
N VAL A 530 -1.96 1.16 -27.44
CA VAL A 530 -3.24 1.05 -28.18
C VAL A 530 -4.52 1.49 -27.46
N ILE A 531 -4.75 2.81 -27.46
CA ILE A 531 -6.07 3.42 -27.51
C ILE A 531 -6.28 3.92 -28.95
N TYR A 532 -7.35 3.47 -29.60
CA TYR A 532 -7.83 4.12 -30.80
C TYR A 532 -8.33 5.53 -30.45
N GLN A 533 -7.81 6.51 -31.20
CA GLN A 533 -8.34 7.86 -31.46
C GLN A 533 -9.84 8.01 -31.13
N VAL A 534 -10.31 9.09 -30.49
CA VAL A 534 -10.42 10.42 -31.10
C VAL A 534 -10.65 11.51 -30.03
N CYS A 535 -9.96 12.63 -30.25
CA CYS A 535 -10.18 14.06 -29.93
C CYS A 535 -10.73 14.56 -28.57
N ASP A 536 -9.91 15.44 -28.00
CA ASP A 536 -10.24 16.73 -27.37
C ASP A 536 -11.71 17.00 -27.02
N LEU A 537 -12.00 16.87 -25.73
CA LEU A 537 -13.06 17.59 -25.03
C LEU A 537 -12.42 18.26 -23.80
N GLN A 538 -11.51 19.21 -24.06
CA GLN A 538 -11.17 20.27 -23.11
C GLN A 538 -11.94 21.53 -23.49
N SER A 539 -13.26 21.47 -23.32
CA SER A 539 -14.19 22.60 -23.13
C SER A 539 -15.59 22.00 -23.15
N LEU A 540 -16.10 21.55 -21.99
CA LEU A 540 -17.51 21.46 -21.60
C LEU A 540 -17.66 20.81 -20.22
#